data_AF-A0A0Q5VBL0-F1
#
_entry.id   AF-A0A0Q5VBL0-F1
#
_cell.length_a   1.000
_cell.length_b   1.000
_cell.length_c   1.000
_cell.angle_alpha   90.00
_cell.angle_beta   90.00
_cell.angle_gamma   90.00
#
_symmetry.space_group_name_H-M   'P 1'
#
loop_
_entity.id
_entity.type
_entity.pdbx_description
1 polymer ?
#
loop_
_entity_poly.entity_id
_entity_poly.type
_entity_poly.pdbx_seq_one_letter_code
_entity_poly.pdbx_strand_id
1 'polypeptide(L)'
;MRLSPLAALAAAGLLAACATAPAEVAGGPPMLSPPAAEPVPANGRLYANCIGQAAEAGAYARAHDTDTELLLFTCTGQPAREFFAGLAGRSAAIGSEYQSDGRTIRSTNAVQRNLFGVDYCSHGAGDDYACVISLNAGAFLTAN
;
A
#
# COMPACT_ATOMS: atom_id res chain seq x y z
N MET A 1 -64.99 -12.69 5.50
CA MET A 1 -64.42 -13.81 6.29
C MET A 1 -63.02 -13.41 6.69
N ARG A 2 -62.79 -13.24 8.00
CA ARG A 2 -61.49 -12.96 8.61
C ARG A 2 -60.86 -14.32 8.95
N LEU A 3 -59.66 -14.60 8.48
CA LEU A 3 -58.84 -15.70 8.98
C LEU A 3 -57.69 -15.11 9.80
N SER A 4 -57.66 -15.55 11.06
CA SER A 4 -56.82 -15.05 12.13
C SER A 4 -55.33 -15.41 11.98
N PRO A 5 -54.45 -14.62 12.62
CA PRO A 5 -53.01 -14.79 12.65
C PRO A 5 -52.60 -15.66 13.85
N LEU A 6 -51.86 -16.76 13.67
CA LEU A 6 -51.07 -17.45 14.71
C LEU A 6 -50.63 -18.81 14.17
N ALA A 7 -49.52 -18.85 13.43
CA ALA A 7 -48.75 -20.08 13.29
C ALA A 7 -47.32 -19.74 12.86
N ALA A 8 -46.37 -20.29 13.62
CA ALA A 8 -44.95 -20.40 13.31
C ALA A 8 -44.07 -19.15 13.49
N LEU A 9 -44.05 -18.62 14.72
CA LEU A 9 -42.74 -18.36 15.36
C LEU A 9 -42.02 -19.72 15.49
N ALA A 10 -41.07 -20.02 14.60
CA ALA A 10 -39.99 -21.00 14.83
C ALA A 10 -39.12 -21.18 13.56
N ALA A 11 -38.33 -20.18 13.19
CA ALA A 11 -37.18 -20.39 12.29
C ALA A 11 -36.05 -19.39 12.57
N ALA A 12 -36.01 -18.82 13.78
CA ALA A 12 -34.88 -18.05 14.25
C ALA A 12 -33.83 -19.00 14.80
N GLY A 13 -32.64 -18.95 14.21
CA GLY A 13 -31.42 -19.47 14.81
C GLY A 13 -31.02 -20.85 14.30
N LEU A 14 -30.45 -20.90 13.10
CA LEU A 14 -29.44 -21.88 12.68
C LEU A 14 -28.78 -21.25 11.44
N LEU A 15 -27.45 -21.29 11.36
CA LEU A 15 -26.58 -20.61 10.37
C LEU A 15 -25.97 -19.26 10.81
N ALA A 16 -25.59 -19.13 12.08
CA ALA A 16 -24.33 -18.44 12.41
C ALA A 16 -23.18 -19.46 12.32
N ALA A 17 -22.89 -19.92 11.11
CA ALA A 17 -21.64 -20.65 10.87
C ALA A 17 -20.54 -19.61 10.78
N CYS A 18 -19.96 -19.27 11.94
CA CYS A 18 -18.68 -18.59 12.01
C CYS A 18 -17.66 -19.46 11.26
N ALA A 19 -17.41 -19.12 10.00
CA ALA A 19 -16.21 -19.55 9.29
C ALA A 19 -15.02 -18.75 9.83
N THR A 20 -14.70 -18.93 11.12
CA THR A 20 -13.36 -18.62 11.62
C THR A 20 -12.47 -19.73 11.08
N ALA A 21 -11.97 -19.53 9.86
CA ALA A 21 -10.84 -20.31 9.38
C ALA A 21 -9.74 -20.20 10.45
N PRO A 22 -9.27 -21.32 11.03
CA PRO A 22 -8.08 -21.26 11.86
C PRO A 22 -6.98 -20.63 11.01
N ALA A 23 -6.29 -19.62 11.54
CA ALA A 23 -5.07 -19.14 10.92
C ALA A 23 -4.16 -20.36 10.71
N GLU A 24 -3.77 -20.63 9.45
CA GLU A 24 -2.76 -21.64 9.16
C GLU A 24 -1.47 -21.19 9.83
N VAL A 25 -1.23 -21.67 11.05
CA VAL A 25 0.08 -21.60 11.67
C VAL A 25 0.91 -22.61 10.89
N ALA A 26 1.71 -22.14 9.94
CA ALA A 26 2.64 -22.96 9.18
C ALA A 26 3.55 -23.71 10.18
N GLY A 27 3.26 -24.99 10.42
CA GLY A 27 3.84 -25.79 11.51
C GLY A 27 5.18 -26.47 11.17
N GLY A 28 5.99 -25.88 10.29
CA GLY A 28 7.29 -26.44 9.87
C GLY A 28 8.46 -25.52 10.18
N PRO A 29 9.71 -26.04 10.20
CA PRO A 29 10.90 -25.19 10.21
C PRO A 29 10.87 -24.17 9.05
N PRO A 30 11.42 -22.95 9.24
CA PRO A 30 11.45 -21.96 8.17
C PRO A 30 12.26 -22.48 6.99
N MET A 31 11.73 -22.29 5.77
CA MET A 31 12.49 -22.52 4.54
C MET A 31 13.46 -21.35 4.35
N LEU A 32 14.77 -21.62 4.38
CA LEU A 32 15.82 -20.61 4.27
C LEU A 32 16.36 -20.41 2.84
N SER A 33 15.82 -21.14 1.87
CA SER A 33 16.18 -20.97 0.46
C SER A 33 15.58 -19.66 -0.07
N PRO A 34 16.37 -18.81 -0.75
CA PRO A 34 15.84 -17.63 -1.40
C PRO A 34 14.76 -17.99 -2.44
N PRO A 35 13.73 -17.14 -2.62
CA PRO A 35 12.79 -17.33 -3.72
C PRO A 35 13.52 -17.23 -5.06
N ALA A 36 13.01 -17.93 -6.08
CA ALA A 36 13.48 -17.78 -7.44
C ALA A 36 13.19 -16.34 -7.94
N ALA A 37 14.19 -15.68 -8.52
CA ALA A 37 14.03 -14.33 -9.05
C ALA A 37 13.42 -14.35 -10.46
N GLU A 38 12.50 -13.42 -10.72
CA GLU A 38 11.89 -13.19 -12.03
C GLU A 38 12.38 -11.86 -12.62
N PRO A 39 12.38 -11.70 -13.97
CA PRO A 39 12.67 -10.42 -14.60
C PRO A 39 11.70 -9.33 -14.14
N VAL A 40 12.23 -8.17 -13.76
CA VAL A 40 11.45 -7.03 -13.28
C VAL A 40 10.63 -6.42 -14.43
N PRO A 41 9.30 -6.24 -14.29
CA PRO A 41 8.48 -5.53 -15.28
C PRO A 41 8.92 -4.07 -15.44
N ALA A 42 8.54 -3.43 -16.57
CA ALA A 42 9.00 -2.07 -16.90
C ALA A 42 8.80 -1.04 -15.77
N ASN A 43 7.70 -1.12 -15.03
CA ASN A 43 7.39 -0.20 -13.94
C ASN A 43 8.34 -0.35 -12.73
N GLY A 44 8.99 -1.51 -12.55
CA GLY A 44 9.95 -1.69 -11.47
C GLY A 44 11.19 -0.81 -11.60
N ARG A 45 11.51 -0.34 -12.81
CA ARG A 45 12.57 0.67 -13.00
C ARG A 45 12.23 2.02 -12.35
N LEU A 46 10.95 2.39 -12.27
CA LEU A 46 10.52 3.64 -11.62
C LEU A 46 10.86 3.63 -10.12
N TYR A 47 10.63 2.48 -9.48
CA TYR A 47 11.03 2.24 -8.10
C TYR A 47 12.54 2.31 -7.93
N ALA A 48 13.30 1.58 -8.75
CA ALA A 48 14.77 1.55 -8.66
C ALA A 48 15.39 2.94 -8.84
N ASN A 49 14.93 3.71 -9.82
CA ASN A 49 15.42 5.07 -10.08
C ASN A 49 15.10 6.01 -8.91
N CYS A 50 13.89 5.93 -8.35
CA CYS A 50 13.48 6.77 -7.23
C CYS A 50 14.28 6.45 -5.96
N ILE A 51 14.37 5.16 -5.60
CA ILE A 51 15.15 4.70 -4.43
C ILE A 51 16.63 5.04 -4.61
N GLY A 52 17.19 4.82 -5.80
CA GLY A 52 18.58 5.14 -6.11
C GLY A 52 18.90 6.62 -5.91
N GLN A 53 18.10 7.51 -6.50
CA GLN A 53 18.28 8.96 -6.31
C GLN A 53 18.11 9.36 -4.83
N ALA A 54 17.09 8.85 -4.15
CA ALA A 54 16.84 9.17 -2.75
C ALA A 54 18.01 8.73 -1.85
N ALA A 55 18.58 7.54 -2.09
CA ALA A 55 19.73 7.04 -1.35
C ALA A 55 20.99 7.87 -1.62
N GLU A 56 21.28 8.21 -2.88
CA GLU A 56 22.40 9.08 -3.25
C GLU A 56 22.30 10.48 -2.62
N ALA A 57 21.09 11.01 -2.50
CA ALA A 57 20.83 12.32 -1.91
C ALA A 57 20.72 12.31 -0.37
N GLY A 58 20.74 11.14 0.27
CA GLY A 58 20.43 11.02 1.71
C GLY A 58 18.98 11.38 2.05
N ALA A 59 18.08 11.35 1.07
CA ALA A 59 16.68 11.74 1.19
C ALA A 59 15.80 10.56 1.63
N TYR A 60 16.10 9.99 2.80
CA TYR A 60 15.29 8.94 3.42
C TYR A 60 15.01 9.22 4.89
N ALA A 61 13.84 8.81 5.34
CA ALA A 61 13.36 9.01 6.70
C ALA A 61 12.69 7.75 7.25
N ARG A 62 12.43 7.74 8.55
CA ARG A 62 11.65 6.69 9.21
C ARG A 62 10.19 7.13 9.36
N ALA A 63 9.26 6.21 9.16
CA ALA A 63 7.88 6.34 9.61
C ALA A 63 7.46 5.08 10.37
N HIS A 64 6.57 5.24 11.35
CA HIS A 64 6.06 4.15 12.16
C HIS A 64 4.58 4.32 12.43
N ASP A 65 3.85 3.21 12.45
CA ASP A 65 2.50 3.09 12.98
C ASP A 65 2.39 1.76 13.72
N THR A 66 1.83 1.77 14.94
CA THR A 66 1.51 0.64 15.81
C THR A 66 2.57 -0.48 15.92
N ASP A 67 2.74 -1.30 14.88
CA ASP A 67 3.62 -2.46 14.78
C ASP A 67 4.51 -2.50 13.52
N THR A 68 4.42 -1.45 12.69
CA THR A 68 5.04 -1.39 11.37
C THR A 68 6.07 -0.26 11.31
N GLU A 69 7.28 -0.62 10.89
CA GLU A 69 8.43 0.26 10.74
C GLU A 69 8.80 0.39 9.26
N LEU A 70 8.77 1.63 8.75
CA LEU A 70 9.02 1.94 7.34
C LEU A 70 10.26 2.83 7.18
N LEU A 71 11.05 2.54 6.16
CA LEU A 71 11.91 3.53 5.51
C LEU A 71 11.14 4.21 4.38
N LEU A 72 11.19 5.53 4.36
CA LEU A 72 10.58 6.37 3.33
C LEU A 72 11.67 6.97 2.46
N PHE A 73 11.74 6.58 1.19
CA PHE A 73 12.69 7.13 0.22
C PHE A 73 12.00 8.21 -0.60
N THR A 74 12.51 9.45 -0.53
CA THR A 74 11.93 10.59 -1.27
C THR A 74 12.78 10.94 -2.47
N CYS A 75 12.23 10.81 -3.67
CA CYS A 75 12.84 11.30 -4.91
C CYS A 75 12.10 12.52 -5.45
N THR A 76 12.81 13.38 -6.17
CA THR A 76 12.26 14.61 -6.79
C THR A 76 12.76 14.78 -8.22
N GLY A 77 12.23 15.77 -8.94
CA GLY A 77 12.69 16.10 -10.29
C GLY A 77 12.35 15.02 -11.31
N GLN A 78 13.29 14.67 -12.21
CA GLN A 78 13.02 13.76 -13.33
C GLN A 78 12.53 12.36 -12.89
N PRO A 79 13.18 11.65 -11.93
CA PRO A 79 12.67 10.36 -11.46
C PRO A 79 11.23 10.43 -10.93
N ALA A 80 10.92 11.47 -10.16
CA ALA A 80 9.58 11.66 -9.61
C ALA A 80 8.54 11.98 -10.69
N ARG A 81 8.91 12.80 -11.70
CA ARG A 81 8.04 13.11 -12.84
C ARG A 81 7.71 11.86 -13.66
N GLU A 82 8.71 11.04 -13.98
CA GLU A 82 8.52 9.79 -14.71
C GLU A 82 7.61 8.83 -13.94
N PHE A 83 7.81 8.73 -12.63
CA PHE A 83 6.97 7.87 -11.80
C PHE A 83 5.54 8.38 -11.70
N PHE A 84 5.34 9.68 -11.46
CA PHE A 84 4.01 10.29 -11.42
C PHE A 84 3.24 10.10 -12.74
N ALA A 85 3.94 10.20 -13.88
CA ALA A 85 3.36 9.91 -15.19
C ALA A 85 2.99 8.42 -15.34
N GLY A 86 3.89 7.51 -14.91
CA GLY A 86 3.65 6.06 -14.92
C GLY A 86 2.44 5.63 -14.07
N LEU A 87 2.09 6.40 -13.04
CA LEU A 87 0.92 6.13 -12.19
C LEU A 87 -0.42 6.55 -12.80
N ALA A 88 -0.45 7.33 -13.88
CA ALA A 88 -1.69 7.91 -14.41
C ALA A 88 -2.78 6.87 -14.68
N GLY A 89 -2.47 5.83 -15.46
CA GLY A 89 -3.45 4.80 -15.81
C GLY A 89 -3.92 3.97 -14.61
N ARG A 90 -2.99 3.58 -13.72
CA ARG A 90 -3.31 2.78 -12.54
C ARG A 90 -4.14 3.56 -11.53
N SER A 91 -3.74 4.79 -11.21
CA SER A 91 -4.43 5.62 -10.21
C SER A 91 -5.85 5.97 -10.64
N ALA A 92 -6.06 6.28 -11.93
CA ALA A 92 -7.40 6.43 -12.49
C ALA A 92 -8.24 5.14 -12.36
N ALA A 93 -7.65 3.98 -12.64
CA ALA A 93 -8.36 2.70 -12.59
C ALA A 93 -8.77 2.27 -11.17
N ILE A 94 -7.99 2.64 -10.15
CA ILE A 94 -8.26 2.23 -8.75
C ILE A 94 -8.80 3.38 -7.88
N GLY A 95 -9.08 4.56 -8.48
CA GLY A 95 -9.57 5.72 -7.75
C GLY A 95 -8.58 6.28 -6.73
N SER A 96 -7.27 6.23 -7.04
CA SER A 96 -6.19 6.67 -6.15
C SER A 96 -5.47 7.95 -6.64
N GLU A 97 -6.21 8.80 -7.37
CA GLU A 97 -5.82 10.17 -7.68
C GLU A 97 -6.61 11.14 -6.80
N TYR A 98 -5.90 12.05 -6.12
CA TYR A 98 -6.48 13.00 -5.18
C TYR A 98 -5.95 14.41 -5.42
N GLN A 99 -6.74 15.43 -5.09
CA GLN A 99 -6.29 16.81 -4.99
C GLN A 99 -6.16 17.17 -3.50
N SER A 100 -4.97 17.59 -3.07
CA SER A 100 -4.71 18.04 -1.68
C SER A 100 -3.70 19.17 -1.68
N ASP A 101 -3.99 20.25 -0.96
CA ASP A 101 -3.06 21.37 -0.73
C ASP A 101 -2.42 21.94 -2.01
N GLY A 102 -3.23 22.04 -3.08
CA GLY A 102 -2.77 22.52 -4.38
C GLY A 102 -1.89 21.55 -5.16
N ARG A 103 -1.83 20.28 -4.73
CA ARG A 103 -1.09 19.20 -5.40
C ARG A 103 -2.04 18.12 -5.89
N THR A 104 -1.72 17.56 -7.05
CA THR A 104 -2.29 16.27 -7.48
C THR A 104 -1.45 15.15 -6.89
N ILE A 105 -2.07 14.21 -6.21
CA ILE A 105 -1.43 13.02 -5.62
C ILE A 105 -1.92 11.79 -6.37
N ARG A 106 -1.00 10.89 -6.71
CA ARG A 106 -1.30 9.56 -7.28
C ARG A 106 -0.57 8.51 -6.47
N SER A 107 -1.25 7.41 -6.13
CA SER A 107 -0.63 6.31 -5.39
C SER A 107 -0.70 4.98 -6.09
N THR A 108 0.26 4.11 -5.76
CA THR A 108 0.37 2.74 -6.29
C THR A 108 -0.73 1.83 -5.78
N ASN A 109 -1.36 2.15 -4.64
CA ASN A 109 -2.50 1.43 -4.09
C ASN A 109 -3.59 2.40 -3.63
N ALA A 110 -4.82 1.90 -3.50
CA ALA A 110 -5.93 2.69 -2.97
C ALA A 110 -5.64 3.11 -1.52
N VAL A 111 -5.79 4.41 -1.25
CA VAL A 111 -5.58 4.98 0.08
C VAL A 111 -6.78 4.64 0.96
N GLN A 112 -6.53 3.87 2.03
CA GLN A 112 -7.61 3.45 2.94
C GLN A 112 -7.92 4.50 4.00
N ARG A 113 -6.87 5.06 4.62
CA ARG A 113 -6.99 6.07 5.69
C ARG A 113 -6.00 7.21 5.51
N ASN A 114 -4.75 6.87 5.23
CA ASN A 114 -3.65 7.80 5.01
C ASN A 114 -2.61 7.15 4.08
N LEU A 115 -1.53 7.86 3.78
CA LEU A 115 -0.46 7.42 2.87
C LEU A 115 0.55 6.45 3.53
N PHE A 116 0.35 6.04 4.78
CA PHE A 116 1.27 5.13 5.46
C PHE A 116 1.30 3.76 4.75
N GLY A 117 2.50 3.32 4.37
CA GLY A 117 2.70 2.05 3.65
C GLY A 117 2.23 2.06 2.20
N VAL A 118 1.83 3.21 1.65
CA VAL A 118 1.42 3.37 0.27
C VAL A 118 2.48 4.20 -0.46
N ASP A 119 3.03 3.70 -1.56
CA ASP A 119 3.89 4.54 -2.40
C ASP A 119 3.05 5.56 -3.15
N TYR A 120 3.51 6.80 -3.17
CA TYR A 120 2.78 7.88 -3.82
C TYR A 120 3.71 8.90 -4.46
N CYS A 121 3.18 9.57 -5.46
CA CYS A 121 3.78 10.72 -6.10
C CYS A 121 2.84 11.91 -5.99
N SER A 122 3.41 13.10 -5.93
CA SER A 122 2.68 14.36 -5.93
C SER A 122 3.26 15.33 -6.95
N HIS A 123 2.39 16.12 -7.57
CA HIS A 123 2.71 17.17 -8.51
C HIS A 123 2.08 18.49 -8.05
N GLY A 124 2.91 19.51 -7.84
CA GLY A 124 2.53 20.88 -7.54
C GLY A 124 2.57 21.79 -8.77
N ALA A 125 2.84 23.08 -8.58
CA ALA A 125 2.99 24.01 -9.70
C ALA A 125 4.29 23.76 -10.48
N GLY A 126 4.25 23.92 -11.82
CA GLY A 126 5.44 23.77 -12.67
C GLY A 126 6.01 22.35 -12.63
N ASP A 127 7.32 22.23 -12.44
CA ASP A 127 8.08 20.97 -12.37
C ASP A 127 8.29 20.45 -10.93
N ASP A 128 7.44 20.87 -9.99
CA ASP A 128 7.45 20.38 -8.61
C ASP A 128 6.85 18.97 -8.52
N TYR A 129 7.69 17.95 -8.73
CA TYR A 129 7.37 16.53 -8.55
C TYR A 129 8.14 15.95 -7.38
N ALA A 130 7.44 15.18 -6.54
CA ALA A 130 8.03 14.40 -5.46
C ALA A 130 7.33 13.05 -5.34
N CYS A 131 8.09 11.96 -5.15
CA CYS A 131 7.54 10.64 -4.84
C CYS A 131 8.16 10.09 -3.57
N VAL A 132 7.38 9.34 -2.81
CA VAL A 132 7.78 8.65 -1.59
C VAL A 132 7.53 7.16 -1.75
N ILE A 133 8.59 6.36 -1.58
CA ILE A 133 8.55 4.90 -1.63
C ILE A 133 8.72 4.34 -0.22
N SER A 134 7.79 3.48 0.17
CA SER A 134 7.74 2.88 1.49
C SER A 134 8.37 1.49 1.46
N LEU A 135 9.42 1.28 2.23
CA LEU A 135 10.03 -0.04 2.45
C LEU A 135 9.75 -0.49 3.89
N ASN A 136 9.06 -1.61 4.05
CA ASN A 136 8.91 -2.23 5.37
C ASN A 136 10.25 -2.83 5.80
N ALA A 137 10.82 -2.29 6.87
CA ALA A 137 12.09 -2.70 7.42
C ALA A 137 11.95 -3.43 8.77
N GLY A 138 10.72 -3.50 9.30
CA GLY A 138 10.39 -4.20 10.54
C GLY A 138 11.14 -3.67 11.76
N ALA A 139 11.06 -4.43 12.86
CA ALA A 139 11.65 -4.06 14.15
C ALA A 139 13.18 -3.88 14.11
N PHE A 140 13.86 -4.32 13.04
CA PHE A 140 15.30 -4.13 12.86
C PHE A 140 15.70 -2.65 12.89
N LEU A 141 14.86 -1.73 12.41
CA LEU A 141 15.16 -0.28 12.43
C LEU A 141 15.36 0.29 13.83
N THR A 142 14.81 -0.35 14.86
CA THR A 142 14.81 0.12 16.25
C THR A 142 15.46 -0.86 17.22
N ALA A 143 15.89 -2.02 16.72
CA ALA A 143 16.55 -3.04 17.53
C ALA A 143 17.96 -2.57 17.87
N ASN A 144 18.13 -2.09 19.10
CA ASN A 144 19.43 -1.80 19.72
C ASN A 144 19.71 -2.81 20.83
#